data_AF-A0A7C4YX75-F1
#
_entry.id   AF-A0A7C4YX75-F1
#
_cell.length_a   1.000
_cell.length_b   1.000
_cell.length_c   1.000
_cell.angle_alpha   90.00
_cell.angle_beta   90.00
_cell.angle_gamma   90.00
#
_symmetry.space_group_name_H-M   'P 1'
#
loop_
_entity.id
_entity.type
_entity.pdbx_description
1 polymer ?
#
loop_
_entity_poly.entity_id
_entity_poly.type
_entity_poly.pdbx_seq_one_letter_code
_entity_poly.pdbx_strand_id
1 'polypeptide(L)'
;MSRSAMAIPLLSLGLVLLALPSLAAPDGARQSSAREALKPFNELIGGWKGVGEPEGTPAEKQRGFWRESVNFGWKFKGEDVWITLTFENGKHFKSGELR
;
A
#
# COMPACT_ATOMS: atom_id res chain seq x y z
N MET A 1 53.58 56.89 -12.86
CA MET A 1 52.10 57.05 -12.78
C MET A 1 51.65 56.22 -11.59
N SER A 2 50.83 56.61 -10.63
CA SER A 2 50.09 57.82 -10.29
C SER A 2 49.47 57.55 -8.90
N ARG A 3 49.62 58.48 -7.95
CA ARG A 3 48.70 58.85 -6.84
C ARG A 3 48.19 57.73 -5.92
N SER A 4 48.66 57.69 -4.68
CA SER A 4 48.08 58.38 -3.50
C SER A 4 46.79 57.76 -2.97
N ALA A 5 46.94 57.25 -1.74
CA ALA A 5 46.04 57.35 -0.58
C ALA A 5 44.63 56.74 -0.65
N MET A 6 44.26 56.19 0.51
CA MET A 6 43.09 56.61 1.29
C MET A 6 42.12 55.46 1.59
N ALA A 7 42.12 55.11 2.87
CA ALA A 7 41.04 54.60 3.71
C ALA A 7 39.85 53.92 3.00
N ILE A 8 39.73 52.61 3.20
CA ILE A 8 38.48 51.89 2.96
C ILE A 8 37.58 52.10 4.19
N PRO A 9 36.43 52.77 4.04
CA PRO A 9 35.51 52.97 5.15
C PRO A 9 34.72 51.70 5.47
N LEU A 10 34.49 51.49 6.76
CA LEU A 10 33.45 50.65 7.33
C LEU A 10 32.11 50.92 6.63
N LEU A 11 31.48 49.90 6.04
CA LEU A 11 30.03 49.88 5.91
C LEU A 11 29.49 48.44 5.98
N SER A 12 28.96 48.15 7.17
CA SER A 12 27.58 47.65 7.32
C SER A 12 27.30 46.19 7.03
N LEU A 13 27.32 45.43 8.13
CA LEU A 13 26.12 44.77 8.66
C LEU A 13 25.50 43.67 7.78
N GLY A 14 26.13 42.50 7.85
CA GLY A 14 25.50 41.22 8.12
C GLY A 14 24.05 41.04 7.66
N LEU A 15 23.86 40.77 6.38
CA LEU A 15 22.72 39.97 5.95
C LEU A 15 23.12 38.50 6.11
N VAL A 16 22.93 37.96 7.32
CA VAL A 16 22.92 36.53 7.56
C VAL A 16 21.74 35.99 6.76
N LEU A 17 22.04 35.56 5.53
CA LEU A 17 21.14 34.77 4.72
C LEU A 17 20.83 33.53 5.55
N LEU A 18 19.60 33.43 6.05
CA LEU A 18 19.07 32.22 6.67
C LEU A 18 19.26 31.08 5.66
N ALA A 19 20.33 30.30 5.83
CA ALA A 19 20.40 28.94 5.36
C ALA A 19 19.39 28.15 6.21
N LEU A 20 18.11 28.27 5.86
CA LEU A 20 17.13 27.26 6.23
C LEU A 20 17.65 25.97 5.60
N PRO A 21 18.07 24.95 6.39
CA PRO A 21 18.21 23.64 5.80
C PRO A 21 16.83 23.33 5.24
N SER A 22 16.74 23.10 3.92
CA SER A 22 15.57 22.46 3.34
C SER A 22 15.21 21.32 4.27
N LEU A 23 14.03 21.36 4.88
CA LEU A 23 13.42 20.14 5.39
C LEU A 23 13.40 19.23 4.17
N ALA A 24 14.35 18.29 4.11
CA ALA A 24 14.17 17.09 3.35
C ALA A 24 12.82 16.56 3.83
N ALA A 25 11.83 16.59 2.94
CA ALA A 25 10.62 15.83 3.16
C ALA A 25 11.08 14.44 3.62
N PRO A 26 10.53 13.88 4.72
CA PRO A 26 10.88 12.53 5.09
C PRO A 26 10.70 11.70 3.82
N ASP A 27 11.77 11.00 3.40
CA ASP A 27 11.76 10.15 2.22
C ASP A 27 10.42 9.44 2.20
N GLY A 28 9.52 9.92 1.34
CA GLY A 28 8.14 9.46 1.32
C GLY A 28 8.26 7.97 1.07
N ALA A 29 7.94 7.17 2.09
CA ALA A 29 8.14 5.73 2.08
C ALA A 29 7.75 5.24 0.69
N ARG A 30 8.75 4.83 -0.11
CA ARG A 30 8.57 4.59 -1.54
C ARG A 30 7.36 3.69 -1.67
N GLN A 31 6.26 4.23 -2.19
CA GLN A 31 4.98 3.55 -2.17
C GLN A 31 5.19 2.27 -2.96
N SER A 32 5.23 1.13 -2.27
CA SER A 32 5.57 -0.14 -2.89
C SER A 32 4.57 -0.35 -4.02
N SER A 33 5.06 -0.74 -5.20
CA SER A 33 4.17 -1.01 -6.33
C SER A 33 3.10 -2.02 -5.92
N ALA A 34 1.89 -1.96 -6.49
CA ALA A 34 0.81 -2.92 -6.17
C ALA A 34 1.32 -4.38 -6.27
N ARG A 35 2.21 -4.65 -7.22
CA ARG A 35 2.91 -5.94 -7.36
C ARG A 35 3.74 -6.32 -6.13
N GLU A 36 4.53 -5.40 -5.57
CA GLU A 36 5.33 -5.64 -4.37
C GLU A 36 4.45 -5.80 -3.14
N ALA A 37 3.43 -4.96 -3.00
CA ALA A 37 2.48 -5.01 -1.89
C ALA A 37 1.70 -6.33 -1.85
N LEU A 38 1.35 -6.88 -3.03
CA LEU A 38 0.56 -8.10 -3.13
C LEU A 38 1.40 -9.39 -3.13
N LYS A 39 2.73 -9.30 -3.27
CA LYS A 39 3.64 -10.46 -3.28
C LYS A 39 3.44 -11.43 -2.10
N PRO A 40 3.19 -10.98 -0.85
CA PRO A 40 2.96 -11.88 0.28
C PRO A 40 1.73 -12.80 0.12
N PHE A 41 0.76 -12.41 -0.72
CA PHE A 41 -0.47 -13.19 -0.95
C PHE A 41 -0.33 -14.24 -2.06
N ASN A 42 0.86 -14.42 -2.64
CA ASN A 42 1.11 -15.47 -3.63
C ASN A 42 0.69 -16.86 -3.15
N GLU A 43 0.87 -17.14 -1.86
CA GLU A 43 0.50 -18.42 -1.25
C GLU A 43 -1.02 -18.67 -1.25
N LEU A 44 -1.84 -17.63 -1.41
CA LEU A 44 -3.30 -17.78 -1.48
C LEU A 44 -3.78 -18.18 -2.88
N ILE A 45 -2.95 -17.98 -3.91
CA ILE A 45 -3.35 -18.18 -5.31
C ILE A 45 -3.65 -19.65 -5.58
N GLY A 46 -4.84 -19.93 -6.12
CA GLY A 46 -5.35 -21.28 -6.34
C GLY A 46 -6.72 -21.51 -5.74
N GLY A 47 -7.15 -22.77 -5.76
CA GLY A 47 -8.46 -23.19 -5.26
C GLY A 47 -8.40 -23.74 -3.84
N TRP A 48 -9.31 -23.28 -3.00
CA TRP A 48 -9.46 -23.68 -1.61
C TRP A 48 -10.86 -24.21 -1.36
N LYS A 49 -10.98 -25.26 -0.55
CA LYS A 49 -12.28 -25.82 -0.12
C LYS A 49 -12.49 -25.51 1.35
N GLY A 50 -13.65 -24.97 1.68
CA GLY A 50 -14.02 -24.57 3.03
C GLY A 50 -15.36 -25.14 3.47
N VAL A 51 -15.54 -25.13 4.79
CA VAL A 51 -16.83 -25.38 5.45
C VAL A 51 -17.11 -24.18 6.33
N GLY A 52 -18.28 -23.58 6.17
CA GLY A 52 -18.79 -22.56 7.07
C GLY A 52 -19.79 -23.16 8.05
N GLU A 53 -19.74 -22.74 9.31
CA GLU A 53 -20.68 -23.11 10.36
C GLU A 53 -21.11 -21.83 11.09
N PRO A 54 -22.41 -21.57 11.26
CA PRO A 54 -22.85 -20.43 12.06
C PRO A 54 -22.63 -20.71 13.55
N GLU A 55 -22.36 -19.66 14.33
CA GLU A 55 -22.37 -19.79 15.80
C GLU A 55 -23.78 -20.03 16.34
N GLY A 56 -23.88 -20.69 17.50
CA GLY A 56 -25.16 -21.00 18.15
C GLY A 56 -25.22 -22.40 18.77
N THR A 57 -26.44 -22.88 18.99
CA THR A 57 -26.71 -24.22 19.52
C THR A 57 -26.25 -25.31 18.54
N PRO A 58 -26.01 -26.55 19.00
CA PRO A 58 -25.65 -27.66 18.11
C PRO A 58 -26.64 -27.89 16.96
N ALA A 59 -27.95 -27.70 17.21
CA ALA A 59 -28.98 -27.86 16.19
C ALA A 59 -28.97 -26.72 15.15
N GLU A 60 -28.53 -25.52 15.51
CA GLU A 60 -28.36 -24.39 14.58
C GLU A 60 -27.11 -24.58 13.73
N LYS A 61 -26.00 -24.98 14.35
CA LYS A 61 -24.74 -25.35 13.69
C LYS A 61 -24.97 -26.43 12.62
N GLN A 62 -25.64 -27.52 12.99
CA GLN A 62 -25.91 -28.65 12.10
C GLN A 62 -26.87 -28.32 10.94
N ARG A 63 -27.85 -27.42 11.14
CA ARG A 63 -28.76 -27.01 10.05
C ARG A 63 -28.15 -25.95 9.15
N GLY A 64 -27.23 -25.15 9.70
CA GLY A 64 -26.72 -23.96 9.04
C GLY A 64 -25.36 -24.13 8.37
N PHE A 65 -24.68 -25.27 8.55
CA PHE A 65 -23.39 -25.52 7.93
C PHE A 65 -23.50 -25.55 6.39
N TRP A 66 -22.44 -25.12 5.71
CA TRP A 66 -22.35 -25.22 4.25
C TRP A 66 -20.92 -25.53 3.81
N ARG A 67 -20.77 -26.05 2.59
CA ARG A 67 -19.47 -26.22 1.91
C ARG A 67 -19.36 -25.19 0.80
N GLU A 68 -18.17 -24.63 0.64
CA GLU A 68 -17.88 -23.72 -0.46
C GLU A 68 -16.47 -23.96 -0.99
N SER A 69 -16.23 -23.54 -2.22
CA SER A 69 -14.87 -23.44 -2.76
C SER A 69 -14.59 -21.99 -3.14
N VAL A 70 -13.36 -21.52 -2.91
CA VAL A 70 -12.92 -20.18 -3.30
C VAL A 70 -11.68 -20.30 -4.17
N ASN A 71 -11.69 -19.64 -5.32
CA ASN A 71 -10.56 -19.58 -6.23
C ASN A 71 -9.97 -18.18 -6.20
N PHE A 72 -8.70 -18.09 -5.80
CA PHE A 72 -7.91 -16.87 -5.88
C PHE A 72 -7.10 -16.88 -7.17
N GLY A 73 -7.01 -15.73 -7.82
CA GLY A 73 -6.26 -15.57 -9.05
C GLY A 73 -5.70 -14.17 -9.19
N TRP A 74 -4.65 -14.05 -10.00
CA TRP A 74 -4.13 -12.75 -10.42
C TRP A 74 -4.94 -12.19 -11.57
N LYS A 75 -5.11 -10.87 -11.56
CA LYS A 75 -5.61 -10.10 -12.70
C LYS A 75 -4.64 -8.98 -13.01
N PHE A 76 -4.30 -8.87 -14.29
CA PHE A 76 -3.38 -7.86 -14.82
C PHE A 76 -4.11 -7.02 -15.86
N LYS A 77 -3.97 -5.70 -15.77
CA LYS A 77 -4.53 -4.77 -16.75
C LYS A 77 -3.59 -3.58 -16.95
N GLY A 78 -2.79 -3.63 -18.01
CA GLY A 78 -1.73 -2.64 -18.22
C GLY A 78 -0.71 -2.75 -17.09
N GLU A 79 -0.49 -1.64 -16.38
CA GLU A 79 0.40 -1.57 -15.21
C GLU A 79 -0.31 -1.94 -13.89
N ASP A 80 -1.64 -2.10 -13.91
CA ASP A 80 -2.43 -2.46 -12.75
C ASP A 80 -2.42 -3.98 -12.52
N VAL A 81 -2.32 -4.39 -11.26
CA VAL A 81 -2.31 -5.78 -10.81
C VAL A 81 -3.10 -5.92 -9.53
N TRP A 82 -3.97 -6.91 -9.46
CA TRP A 82 -4.73 -7.21 -8.26
C TRP A 82 -5.08 -8.69 -8.14
N ILE A 83 -5.54 -9.08 -6.97
CA ILE A 83 -6.04 -10.43 -6.71
C ILE A 83 -7.55 -10.43 -6.88
N THR A 84 -8.07 -11.45 -7.55
CA THR A 84 -9.51 -11.72 -7.69
C THR A 84 -9.86 -13.00 -6.96
N LEU A 85 -11.06 -13.02 -6.37
CA LEU A 85 -11.63 -14.18 -5.71
C LEU A 85 -12.95 -14.53 -6.39
N THR A 86 -13.22 -15.82 -6.59
CA THR A 86 -14.54 -16.32 -7.00
C THR A 86 -14.97 -17.45 -6.09
N PHE A 87 -16.23 -17.45 -5.69
CA PHE A 87 -16.81 -18.42 -4.76
C PHE A 87 -17.79 -19.34 -5.49
N GLU A 88 -17.55 -20.64 -5.38
CA GLU A 88 -18.46 -21.69 -5.84
C GLU A 88 -19.26 -22.23 -4.66
N ASN A 89 -20.59 -22.24 -4.81
CA ASN A 89 -21.53 -22.57 -3.74
C ASN A 89 -21.37 -21.70 -2.49
N GLY A 90 -20.82 -20.50 -2.65
CA GLY A 90 -20.65 -19.53 -1.56
C GLY A 90 -22.00 -19.08 -1.02
N LYS A 91 -22.12 -19.04 0.31
CA LYS A 91 -23.35 -18.62 0.98
C LYS A 91 -23.51 -17.11 1.03
N HIS A 92 -22.40 -16.40 1.22
CA HIS A 92 -22.40 -14.96 1.47
C HIS A 92 -21.76 -14.14 0.36
N PHE A 93 -20.76 -14.70 -0.33
CA PHE A 93 -20.00 -14.01 -1.37
C PHE A 93 -20.06 -14.80 -2.68
N LYS A 94 -19.96 -14.06 -3.79
CA LYS A 94 -19.82 -14.63 -5.14
C LYS A 94 -18.43 -14.36 -5.71
N SER A 95 -17.89 -13.18 -5.44
CA SER A 95 -16.56 -12.76 -5.86
C SER A 95 -16.02 -11.62 -5.00
N GLY A 96 -14.73 -11.31 -5.15
CA GLY A 96 -14.07 -10.18 -4.53
C GLY A 96 -12.82 -9.77 -5.31
N GLU A 97 -12.30 -8.57 -5.03
CA GLU A 97 -11.03 -8.09 -5.56
C GLU A 97 -10.22 -7.43 -4.42
N LEU A 98 -8.89 -7.60 -4.44
CA LEU A 98 -7.95 -6.95 -3.52
C LEU A 98 -6.91 -6.18 -4.33
N ARG A 99 -6.94 -4.84 -4.24
CA ARG A 99 -6.12 -3.89 -4.98
C ARG A 99 -5.32 -3.00 -4.05
#